data_AF-A0A6A6PNC5-F1
#
_entry.id   AF-A0A6A6PNC5-F1
#
_cell.length_a   1.000
_cell.length_b   1.000
_cell.length_c   1.000
_cell.angle_alpha   90.00
_cell.angle_beta   90.00
_cell.angle_gamma   90.00
#
_symmetry.space_group_name_H-M   'P 1'
#
loop_
_entity.id
_entity.type
_entity.pdbx_description
1 polymer ?
#
loop_
_entity_poly.entity_id
_entity_poly.type
_entity_poly.pdbx_seq_one_letter_code
_entity_poly.pdbx_strand_id
1 'polypeptide(L)'
;MKPTLFLLPSTALAASYQLVKNYCPSTLYLTIYNNGSTTGPFELPSGQAYINPIAGTGNTATLSHSADIFSNQVAKLILGTSVSDDILYWSVNNASGDPFAGEQWDVTSDGTTANVCGNATRYGPAVFACQDNAVTLTLSAC
;
A
#
# COMPACT_ATOMS: atom_id res chain seq x y z
N MET A 1 0.92 6.23 53.77
CA MET A 1 1.79 6.22 52.57
C MET A 1 0.89 6.41 51.36
N LYS A 2 1.11 7.48 50.58
CA LYS A 2 0.24 7.87 49.45
C LYS A 2 0.85 7.27 48.17
N PRO A 3 0.14 6.44 47.38
CA PRO A 3 0.72 5.84 46.19
C PRO A 3 0.85 6.91 45.10
N THR A 4 2.09 7.19 44.69
CA THR A 4 2.36 8.03 43.52
C THR A 4 2.20 7.15 42.29
N LEU A 5 1.16 7.43 41.50
CA LEU A 5 0.90 6.75 40.23
C LEU A 5 1.86 7.29 39.17
N PHE A 6 2.79 6.46 38.69
CA PHE A 6 3.65 6.76 37.54
C PHE A 6 2.85 6.50 36.26
N LEU A 7 2.41 7.54 35.58
CA LEU A 7 1.89 7.44 34.21
C LEU A 7 3.09 7.33 33.26
N LEU A 8 3.31 6.14 32.70
CA LEU A 8 4.25 5.94 31.61
C LEU A 8 3.72 6.65 30.34
N PRO A 9 4.49 7.53 29.69
CA PRO A 9 4.10 8.06 28.39
C PRO A 9 4.07 6.90 27.39
N SER A 10 2.88 6.56 26.88
CA SER A 10 2.73 5.62 25.78
C SER A 10 3.07 6.37 24.49
N THR A 11 4.24 6.11 23.92
CA THR A 11 4.54 6.49 22.54
C THR A 11 3.80 5.53 21.62
N ALA A 12 2.58 5.88 21.22
CA ALA A 12 1.94 5.19 20.12
C ALA A 12 2.81 5.43 18.87
N LEU A 13 3.40 4.36 18.32
CA LEU A 13 3.98 4.40 16.99
C LEU A 13 2.86 4.80 16.03
N ALA A 14 3.06 5.90 15.30
CA ALA A 14 2.10 6.34 14.30
C ALA A 14 2.12 5.35 13.14
N ALA A 15 0.95 4.82 12.79
CA ALA A 15 0.81 3.76 11.80
C ALA A 15 1.26 4.22 10.41
N SER A 16 1.89 3.32 9.65
CA SER A 16 2.11 3.51 8.22
C SER A 16 0.86 3.15 7.41
N TYR A 17 0.76 3.69 6.18
CA TYR A 17 -0.42 3.59 5.33
C TYR A 17 -0.06 3.25 3.88
N GLN A 18 -0.96 2.52 3.20
CA GLN A 18 -1.04 2.48 1.74
C GLN A 18 -2.08 3.52 1.31
N LEU A 19 -1.69 4.42 0.40
CA LEU A 19 -2.58 5.36 -0.25
C LEU A 19 -2.63 5.03 -1.74
N VAL A 20 -3.79 4.60 -2.23
CA VAL A 20 -3.97 4.25 -3.63
C VAL A 20 -4.75 5.37 -4.31
N LYS A 21 -4.22 5.93 -5.39
CA LYS A 21 -4.82 7.02 -6.16
C LYS A 21 -5.06 6.58 -7.59
N ASN A 22 -6.25 6.88 -8.10
CA ASN A 22 -6.60 6.65 -9.49
C ASN A 22 -6.66 8.00 -10.23
N TYR A 23 -5.69 8.30 -11.08
CA TYR A 23 -5.78 9.41 -12.03
C TYR A 23 -6.09 8.93 -13.46
N CYS A 24 -6.37 7.64 -13.65
CA CYS A 24 -6.82 7.12 -14.93
C CYS A 24 -8.17 7.76 -15.28
N PRO A 25 -8.51 7.92 -16.58
CA PRO A 25 -9.80 8.45 -17.00
C PRO A 25 -10.97 7.48 -16.72
N SER A 26 -10.67 6.21 -16.41
CA SER A 26 -11.61 5.14 -16.09
C SER A 26 -11.61 4.78 -14.61
N THR A 27 -12.67 4.10 -14.17
CA THR A 27 -12.71 3.43 -12.86
C THR A 27 -11.75 2.26 -12.84
N LEU A 28 -10.95 2.16 -11.77
CA LEU A 28 -10.16 0.98 -11.43
C LEU A 28 -10.88 0.13 -10.39
N TYR A 29 -10.44 -1.11 -10.23
CA TYR A 29 -10.92 -2.03 -9.21
C TYR A 29 -9.79 -2.34 -8.24
N LEU A 30 -10.07 -2.15 -6.95
CA LEU A 30 -9.11 -2.33 -5.86
C LEU A 30 -9.55 -3.48 -4.96
N THR A 31 -8.59 -4.32 -4.58
CA THR A 31 -8.73 -5.24 -3.46
C THR A 31 -7.66 -5.00 -2.42
N ILE A 32 -8.04 -5.17 -1.17
CA ILE A 32 -7.14 -5.07 -0.03
C ILE A 32 -7.08 -6.44 0.64
N TYR A 33 -5.88 -6.95 0.86
CA TYR A 33 -5.66 -8.07 1.75
C TYR A 33 -4.91 -7.58 2.98
N ASN A 34 -5.47 -7.84 4.16
CA ASN A 34 -4.86 -7.49 5.45
C ASN A 34 -5.24 -8.56 6.48
N ASN A 35 -4.26 -9.03 7.26
CA ASN A 35 -4.46 -9.98 8.37
C ASN A 35 -5.36 -11.18 8.05
N GLY A 36 -5.14 -11.84 6.91
CA GLY A 36 -5.88 -13.05 6.55
C GLY A 36 -7.25 -12.81 5.92
N SER A 37 -7.69 -11.56 5.76
CA SER A 37 -8.97 -11.21 5.15
C SER A 37 -8.79 -10.39 3.87
N THR A 38 -9.61 -10.69 2.87
CA THR A 38 -9.69 -9.94 1.62
C THR A 38 -10.95 -9.08 1.62
N THR A 39 -10.81 -7.80 1.31
CA THR A 39 -11.90 -6.87 1.03
C THR A 39 -11.90 -6.46 -0.43
N GLY A 40 -13.09 -6.37 -1.04
CA GLY A 40 -13.29 -6.00 -2.44
C GLY A 40 -13.61 -7.19 -3.37
N PRO A 41 -13.62 -6.97 -4.70
CA PRO A 41 -13.26 -5.73 -5.38
C PRO A 41 -14.25 -4.60 -5.07
N PHE A 42 -13.73 -3.41 -4.90
CA PHE A 42 -14.55 -2.20 -4.91
C PHE A 42 -14.04 -1.24 -5.98
N GLU A 43 -14.94 -0.42 -6.50
CA GLU A 43 -14.64 0.59 -7.49
C GLU A 43 -13.80 1.69 -6.86
N LEU A 44 -12.74 2.09 -7.56
CA LEU A 44 -11.97 3.30 -7.32
C LEU A 44 -12.18 4.22 -8.52
N PRO A 45 -13.19 5.12 -8.49
CA PRO A 45 -13.48 6.01 -9.61
C PRO A 45 -12.30 6.93 -9.94
N SER A 46 -12.31 7.49 -11.15
CA SER A 46 -11.32 8.49 -11.57
C SER A 46 -11.27 9.68 -10.60
N GLY A 47 -10.06 10.11 -10.26
CA GLY A 47 -9.79 11.21 -9.33
C GLY A 47 -10.01 10.86 -7.85
N GLN A 48 -10.32 9.60 -7.53
CA GLN A 48 -10.53 9.16 -6.15
C GLN A 48 -9.27 8.48 -5.57
N ALA A 49 -9.25 8.40 -4.24
CA ALA A 49 -8.20 7.73 -3.50
C ALA A 49 -8.77 6.83 -2.39
N TYR A 50 -8.02 5.79 -2.05
CA TYR A 50 -8.33 4.87 -0.95
C TYR A 50 -7.12 4.76 -0.03
N ILE A 51 -7.33 4.91 1.28
CA ILE A 51 -6.28 4.79 2.30
C ILE A 51 -6.52 3.56 3.17
N ASN A 52 -5.46 2.77 3.37
CA ASN A 52 -5.47 1.55 4.17
C ASN A 52 -4.32 1.57 5.18
N PRO A 53 -4.55 1.35 6.48
CA PRO A 53 -3.47 1.17 7.43
C PRO A 53 -2.67 -0.11 7.14
N ILE A 54 -1.35 -0.04 7.30
CA ILE A 54 -0.45 -1.20 7.25
C ILE A 54 -0.32 -1.73 8.67
N ALA A 55 -0.69 -2.99 8.88
CA ALA A 55 -0.56 -3.66 10.17
C ALA A 55 -0.13 -5.11 9.97
N GLY A 56 0.89 -5.54 10.71
CA GLY A 56 1.42 -6.90 10.59
C GLY A 56 2.02 -7.19 9.21
N THR A 57 2.06 -8.47 8.84
CA THR A 57 2.77 -8.96 7.66
C THR A 57 1.83 -9.45 6.56
N GLY A 58 2.33 -9.43 5.32
CA GLY A 58 1.64 -10.00 4.15
C GLY A 58 0.47 -9.16 3.62
N ASN A 59 0.44 -7.86 3.85
CA ASN A 59 -0.63 -6.98 3.36
C ASN A 59 -0.48 -6.69 1.85
N THR A 60 -1.59 -6.52 1.14
CA THR A 60 -1.55 -6.09 -0.26
C THR A 60 -2.63 -5.08 -0.60
N ALA A 61 -2.29 -4.15 -1.50
CA ALA A 61 -3.24 -3.36 -2.26
C ALA A 61 -3.09 -3.75 -3.75
N THR A 62 -4.14 -4.28 -4.34
CA THR A 62 -4.11 -4.85 -5.71
C THR A 62 -5.04 -4.05 -6.62
N LEU A 63 -4.52 -3.55 -7.74
CA LEU A 63 -5.27 -2.77 -8.73
C LEU A 63 -5.41 -3.50 -10.07
N SER A 64 -6.55 -3.31 -10.72
CA SER A 64 -6.80 -3.72 -12.11
C SER A 64 -7.81 -2.79 -12.78
N HIS A 65 -7.85 -2.79 -14.12
CA HIS A 65 -8.93 -2.19 -14.91
C HIS A 65 -10.21 -3.06 -14.94
N SER A 66 -10.16 -4.29 -14.40
CA SER A 66 -11.28 -5.23 -14.43
C SER A 66 -11.84 -5.57 -13.04
N ALA A 67 -13.17 -5.67 -12.96
CA ALA A 67 -13.89 -6.15 -11.77
C ALA A 67 -13.54 -7.61 -11.42
N ASP A 68 -13.12 -8.40 -12.41
CA ASP A 68 -12.76 -9.81 -12.24
C ASP A 68 -11.33 -9.99 -11.69
N ILE A 69 -10.87 -9.10 -10.82
CA ILE A 69 -9.48 -9.02 -10.33
C ILE A 69 -8.97 -10.32 -9.66
N PHE A 70 -9.87 -11.18 -9.17
CA PHE A 70 -9.53 -12.50 -8.61
C PHE A 70 -9.22 -13.55 -9.67
N SER A 71 -9.59 -13.32 -10.94
CA SER A 71 -9.23 -14.20 -12.05
C SER A 71 -7.72 -14.28 -12.21
N ASN A 72 -7.22 -15.47 -12.54
CA ASN A 72 -5.82 -15.70 -12.89
C ASN A 72 -5.47 -15.26 -14.31
N GLN A 73 -6.45 -14.83 -15.10
CA GLN A 73 -6.27 -14.30 -16.46
C GLN A 73 -6.27 -12.77 -16.51
N VAL A 74 -6.65 -12.12 -15.41
CA VAL A 74 -6.76 -10.65 -15.33
C VAL A 74 -5.44 -10.07 -14.82
N ALA A 75 -4.86 -9.19 -15.64
CA ALA A 75 -3.66 -8.44 -15.29
C ALA A 75 -3.92 -7.54 -14.06
N LYS A 76 -2.95 -7.51 -13.14
CA LYS A 76 -3.05 -6.75 -11.89
C LYS A 76 -1.70 -6.29 -11.38
N LEU A 77 -1.69 -5.12 -10.77
CA LEU A 77 -0.56 -4.53 -10.05
C LEU A 77 -0.78 -4.78 -8.57
N ILE A 78 0.27 -5.17 -7.85
CA ILE A 78 0.22 -5.57 -6.44
C ILE A 78 1.26 -4.77 -5.67
N LEU A 79 0.82 -3.86 -4.80
CA LEU A 79 1.64 -3.24 -3.77
C LEU A 79 1.61 -4.12 -2.52
N GLY A 80 2.67 -4.88 -2.29
CA GLY A 80 2.84 -5.71 -1.10
C GLY A 80 3.52 -4.93 0.01
N THR A 81 3.02 -5.05 1.24
CA THR A 81 3.59 -4.37 2.42
C THR A 81 3.62 -5.30 3.63
N SER A 82 4.57 -5.08 4.53
CA SER A 82 4.68 -5.80 5.79
C SER A 82 5.39 -4.93 6.83
N VAL A 83 4.92 -4.99 8.07
CA VAL A 83 5.60 -4.42 9.22
C VAL A 83 6.02 -5.55 10.14
N SER A 84 7.31 -5.63 10.45
CA SER A 84 7.89 -6.54 11.43
C SER A 84 9.07 -5.86 12.11
N ASP A 85 9.15 -5.96 13.43
CA ASP A 85 10.24 -5.41 14.24
C ASP A 85 10.51 -3.92 13.95
N ASP A 86 9.44 -3.13 13.87
CA ASP A 86 9.45 -1.70 13.52
C ASP A 86 10.09 -1.36 12.17
N ILE A 87 10.19 -2.34 11.27
CA ILE A 87 10.64 -2.15 9.88
C ILE A 87 9.45 -2.33 8.93
N LEU A 88 9.23 -1.31 8.09
CA LEU A 88 8.33 -1.38 6.96
C LEU A 88 9.08 -1.97 5.77
N TYR A 89 8.57 -3.08 5.26
CA TYR A 89 8.98 -3.70 4.00
C TYR A 89 7.90 -3.47 2.95
N TRP A 90 8.30 -3.17 1.72
CA TRP A 90 7.36 -3.07 0.61
C TRP A 90 7.98 -3.48 -0.73
N SER A 91 7.13 -3.91 -1.65
CA SER A 91 7.49 -4.19 -3.03
C SER A 91 6.31 -3.96 -3.96
N VAL A 92 6.59 -3.80 -5.25
CA VAL A 92 5.57 -3.72 -6.29
C VAL A 92 5.81 -4.79 -7.33
N ASN A 93 4.78 -5.59 -7.57
CA ASN A 93 4.81 -6.70 -8.50
C ASN A 93 3.57 -6.66 -9.41
N ASN A 94 3.58 -7.44 -10.47
CA ASN A 94 2.40 -7.69 -11.27
C ASN A 94 2.10 -9.19 -11.34
N ALA A 95 0.85 -9.51 -11.64
CA ALA A 95 0.42 -10.87 -11.92
C ALA A 95 -0.44 -10.90 -13.18
N SER A 96 -0.29 -11.97 -13.96
CA SER A 96 -1.07 -12.21 -15.19
C SER A 96 -0.94 -11.13 -16.27
N GLY A 97 0.08 -10.27 -16.19
CA GLY A 97 0.34 -9.18 -17.14
C GLY A 97 0.51 -7.83 -16.44
N ASP A 98 0.80 -6.79 -17.22
CA ASP A 98 0.82 -5.40 -16.75
C ASP A 98 -0.54 -4.75 -17.03
N PRO A 99 -1.35 -4.41 -16.00
CA PRO A 99 -2.63 -3.75 -16.22
C PRO A 99 -2.48 -2.32 -16.74
N PHE A 100 -1.33 -1.67 -16.51
CA PHE A 100 -1.07 -0.27 -16.87
C PHE A 100 -0.09 -0.18 -18.05
N ALA A 101 -0.09 -1.18 -18.94
CA ALA A 101 0.81 -1.20 -20.08
C ALA A 101 0.57 0.01 -21.01
N GLY A 102 1.56 0.91 -21.10
CA GLY A 102 1.45 2.16 -21.85
C GLY A 102 0.90 3.34 -21.04
N GLU A 103 0.53 3.12 -19.78
CA GLU A 103 0.13 4.12 -18.80
C GLU A 103 1.25 4.32 -17.78
N GLN A 104 1.25 5.48 -17.09
CA GLN A 104 2.23 5.73 -16.02
C GLN A 104 1.69 5.22 -14.69
N TRP A 105 2.58 4.75 -13.83
CA TRP A 105 2.28 4.52 -12.43
C TRP A 105 3.56 4.67 -11.61
N ASP A 106 3.41 5.01 -10.33
CA ASP A 106 4.52 5.09 -9.40
C ASP A 106 4.09 4.70 -7.98
N VAL A 107 5.08 4.28 -7.19
CA VAL A 107 4.99 4.21 -5.74
C VAL A 107 5.98 5.19 -5.15
N THR A 108 5.50 6.13 -4.35
CA THR A 108 6.31 7.07 -3.56
C THR A 108 6.15 6.76 -2.07
N SER A 109 7.11 7.18 -1.26
CA SER A 109 7.09 6.99 0.19
C SER A 109 7.28 8.31 0.92
N ASP A 110 6.24 8.79 1.58
CA ASP A 110 6.29 10.06 2.30
C ASP A 110 6.23 9.83 3.81
N GLY A 111 7.01 10.60 4.57
CA GLY A 111 6.99 10.61 6.04
C GLY A 111 7.25 12.03 6.54
N THR A 112 8.20 12.19 7.47
CA THR A 112 8.67 13.53 7.88
C THR A 112 9.36 14.29 6.75
N THR A 113 9.87 13.58 5.74
CA THR A 113 10.38 14.09 4.47
C THR A 113 9.83 13.27 3.31
N ALA A 114 10.08 13.69 2.07
CA ALA A 114 9.75 12.90 0.89
C ALA A 114 10.75 11.74 0.69
N ASN A 115 10.29 10.66 0.05
CA ASN A 115 11.06 9.48 -0.35
C ASN A 115 11.82 8.77 0.80
N VAL A 116 11.18 8.63 1.97
CA VAL A 116 11.81 8.05 3.19
C VAL A 116 12.09 6.56 3.10
N CYS A 117 11.39 5.86 2.21
CA CYS A 117 11.44 4.40 2.04
C CYS A 117 11.71 3.99 0.59
N GLY A 118 12.23 4.90 -0.24
CA GLY A 118 12.44 4.68 -1.67
C GLY A 118 11.17 4.87 -2.51
N ASN A 119 11.32 4.65 -3.82
CA ASN A 119 10.24 4.76 -4.79
C ASN A 119 10.39 3.70 -5.88
N ALA A 120 9.31 3.47 -6.64
CA ALA A 120 9.31 2.53 -7.75
C ALA A 120 8.42 3.03 -8.89
N THR A 121 8.91 2.90 -10.12
CA THR A 121 8.17 3.15 -11.38
C THR A 121 8.24 1.95 -12.33
N ARG A 122 8.62 0.79 -11.79
CA ARG A 122 8.77 -0.47 -12.52
C ARG A 122 8.53 -1.63 -11.57
N TYR A 123 7.96 -2.71 -12.10
CA TYR A 123 7.88 -3.98 -11.38
C TYR A 123 9.26 -4.57 -11.16
N GLY A 124 9.44 -5.34 -10.10
CA GLY A 124 10.66 -6.12 -9.95
C GLY A 124 10.83 -6.78 -8.59
N PRO A 125 11.87 -7.62 -8.45
CA PRO A 125 12.17 -8.36 -7.21
C PRO A 125 12.69 -7.44 -6.08
N ALA A 126 12.74 -6.13 -6.31
CA ALA A 126 13.23 -5.18 -5.32
C ALA A 126 12.26 -5.14 -4.14
N VAL A 127 12.80 -5.44 -2.96
CA VAL A 127 12.16 -5.20 -1.67
C VAL A 127 12.83 -3.98 -1.07
N PHE A 128 12.02 -2.97 -0.76
CA PHE A 128 12.44 -1.79 -0.05
C PHE A 128 12.18 -1.99 1.44
N ALA A 129 13.05 -1.43 2.28
CA ALA A 129 12.93 -1.51 3.73
C ALA A 129 13.35 -0.19 4.37
N CYS A 130 12.60 0.26 5.36
CA CYS A 130 12.91 1.44 6.17
C CYS A 130 12.25 1.32 7.54
N GLN A 131 12.57 2.24 8.46
CA GLN A 131 11.89 2.32 9.74
C GLN A 131 10.39 2.58 9.54
N ASP A 132 9.53 1.81 10.21
CA ASP A 132 8.11 2.09 10.32
C ASP A 132 7.91 3.31 11.24
N ASN A 133 7.77 4.48 10.63
CA ASN A 133 7.63 5.76 11.34
C ASN A 133 6.62 6.66 10.62
N ALA A 134 5.36 6.21 10.60
CA ALA A 134 4.25 6.88 9.93
C ALA A 134 4.46 7.13 8.43
N VAL A 135 4.98 6.13 7.72
CA VAL A 135 5.24 6.22 6.28
C VAL A 135 3.94 6.03 5.50
N THR A 136 3.66 6.92 4.56
CA THR A 136 2.60 6.73 3.57
C THR A 136 3.21 6.28 2.25
N LEU A 137 2.93 5.04 1.86
CA LEU A 137 3.23 4.51 0.55
C LEU A 137 2.11 4.89 -0.41
N THR A 138 2.37 5.84 -1.31
CA THR A 138 1.39 6.30 -2.29
C THR A 138 1.58 5.58 -3.60
N LEU A 139 0.63 4.74 -4.00
CA LEU A 139 0.51 4.16 -5.33
C LEU A 139 -0.38 5.07 -6.19
N SER A 140 0.20 5.72 -7.19
CA SER A 140 -0.52 6.52 -8.17
C SER A 140 -0.61 5.76 -9.48
N ALA A 141 -1.83 5.55 -9.98
CA ALA A 141 -2.10 4.88 -11.25
C ALA A 141 -2.70 5.86 -12.26
N CYS A 142 -2.03 5.96 -13.42
CA CYS A 142 -2.14 7.06 -14.38
C CYS A 142 -2.02 8.45 -13.71
#